data_AF-A0ABD4ZDP8-F1
#
_entry.id   AF-A0ABD4ZDP8-F1
#
_cell.length_a   1.000
_cell.length_b   1.000
_cell.length_c   1.000
_cell.angle_alpha   90.00
_cell.angle_beta   90.00
_cell.angle_gamma   90.00
#
_symmetry.space_group_name_H-M   'P 1'
#
loop_
_entity.id
_entity.type
_entity.pdbx_description
1 polymer ?
#
loop_
_entity_poly.entity_id
_entity_poly.type
_entity_poly.pdbx_seq_one_letter_code
_entity_poly.pdbx_strand_id
1 'polypeptide(L)'
;MQIKSELKNKQVFEDNDHEYSTLKELTNLYAAGTFCGISEEYFAMTCVAGNSIEKVNISNVPKECMTVLDIPKDYINKHHNYEDYWIKCLRDLTPDLFEKYIGIDYMSKNLNVKKEEAVFSSYDIFVTQSIRNWHNMVSKKDGNIVGYDLIMLPIAMLNNINVRDTLLVSLLDSKGEYYNINDLLVLALAPREKERSKELRDFLEEKFNEEYELPDICKALDVVNLLKAMTYVVDNNPKLKVQVYALMSYISWWFKLGDVERYVSMALEIDPDCSMAMIVDNAYKSHVEPAWCRKFATPQVGKQKKSSLEDDLLLK
;
A
#
# COMPACT_ATOMS: atom_id res chain seq x y z
N MET A 1 -7.66 28.79 30.97
CA MET A 1 -8.76 28.01 31.61
C MET A 1 -9.77 27.48 30.57
N GLN A 2 -9.31 27.14 29.36
CA GLN A 2 -10.17 26.77 28.21
C GLN A 2 -9.95 25.31 27.75
N ILE A 3 -9.00 24.61 28.37
CA ILE A 3 -8.62 23.22 28.07
C ILE A 3 -9.57 22.22 28.76
N LYS A 4 -10.28 22.63 29.81
CA LYS A 4 -11.17 21.74 30.58
C LYS A 4 -12.55 21.52 29.95
N SER A 5 -12.98 22.35 28.99
CA SER A 5 -14.31 22.20 28.36
C SER A 5 -14.32 21.22 27.18
N GLU A 6 -13.19 20.99 26.52
CA GLU A 6 -13.10 20.08 25.38
C GLU A 6 -12.98 18.60 25.79
N LEU A 7 -12.59 18.33 27.03
CA LEU A 7 -12.38 16.98 27.56
C LEU A 7 -13.68 16.25 27.98
N LYS A 8 -14.85 16.89 27.92
CA LYS A 8 -16.10 16.33 28.45
C LYS A 8 -16.97 15.58 27.45
N ASN A 9 -16.63 15.57 26.16
CA ASN A 9 -17.49 15.04 25.09
C ASN A 9 -16.96 13.80 24.36
N LYS A 10 -15.92 13.11 24.84
CA LYS A 10 -15.60 11.76 24.34
C LYS A 10 -16.54 10.73 24.98
N GLN A 11 -17.79 10.69 24.52
CA GLN A 11 -18.61 9.49 24.67
C GLN A 11 -17.91 8.38 23.86
N VAL A 12 -17.55 7.32 24.57
CA VAL A 12 -17.11 6.05 23.99
C VAL A 12 -18.32 5.46 23.29
N PHE A 13 -18.30 5.45 21.95
CA PHE A 13 -19.34 4.80 21.16
C PHE A 13 -18.78 3.51 20.56
N GLU A 14 -19.55 2.44 20.68
CA GLU A 14 -19.30 1.16 20.05
C GLU A 14 -19.77 1.23 18.59
N ASP A 15 -18.82 1.31 17.67
CA ASP A 15 -19.03 1.11 16.23
C ASP A 15 -17.73 0.49 15.66
N ASN A 16 -17.81 -0.33 14.62
CA ASN A 16 -16.60 -1.01 14.08
C ASN A 16 -15.58 -0.01 13.50
N ASP A 17 -16.02 1.20 13.12
CA ASP A 17 -15.15 2.33 12.77
C ASP A 17 -14.43 2.94 14.00
N HIS A 18 -15.01 2.80 15.20
CA HIS A 18 -14.43 3.29 16.45
C HIS A 18 -13.26 2.45 16.96
N GLU A 19 -13.29 1.12 16.75
CA GLU A 19 -12.17 0.24 17.09
C GLU A 19 -10.94 0.55 16.22
N TYR A 20 -11.15 0.79 14.92
CA TYR A 20 -10.11 1.27 14.01
C TYR A 20 -9.53 2.61 14.46
N SER A 21 -10.38 3.57 14.82
CA SER A 21 -9.95 4.89 15.31
C SER A 21 -9.10 4.76 16.58
N THR A 22 -9.52 3.91 17.52
CA THR A 22 -8.82 3.73 18.81
C THR A 22 -7.48 3.02 18.62
N LEU A 23 -7.42 1.97 17.80
CA LEU A 23 -6.16 1.27 17.51
C LEU A 23 -5.17 2.18 16.77
N LYS A 24 -5.65 2.98 15.82
CA LYS A 24 -4.84 3.98 15.10
C LYS A 24 -4.28 5.03 16.06
N GLU A 25 -5.13 5.59 16.94
CA GLU A 25 -4.70 6.55 17.98
C GLU A 25 -3.62 5.95 18.90
N LEU A 26 -3.84 4.74 19.41
CA LEU A 26 -2.88 4.04 20.25
C LEU A 26 -1.56 3.74 19.52
N THR A 27 -1.64 3.32 18.25
CA THR A 27 -0.46 3.06 17.42
C THR A 27 0.32 4.36 17.17
N ASN A 28 -0.36 5.48 16.95
CA ASN A 28 0.29 6.79 16.80
C ASN A 28 0.99 7.25 18.09
N LEU A 29 0.40 7.01 19.26
CA LEU A 29 1.06 7.29 20.54
C LEU A 29 2.24 6.36 20.79
N TYR A 30 2.08 5.08 20.45
CA TYR A 30 3.16 4.10 20.54
C TYR A 30 4.32 4.42 19.60
N ALA A 31 4.01 4.90 18.40
CA ALA A 31 4.97 5.50 17.47
C ALA A 31 5.72 6.64 18.16
N ALA A 32 5.04 7.65 18.69
CA ALA A 32 5.72 8.79 19.35
C ALA A 32 6.73 8.33 20.40
N GLY A 33 6.37 7.37 21.26
CA GLY A 33 7.29 6.82 22.26
C GLY A 33 8.45 6.03 21.65
N THR A 34 8.21 5.34 20.54
CA THR A 34 9.21 4.57 19.80
C THR A 34 10.23 5.45 19.09
N PHE A 35 9.79 6.56 18.50
CA PHE A 35 10.61 7.45 17.67
C PHE A 35 11.45 8.43 18.48
N CYS A 36 10.94 8.90 19.63
CA CYS A 36 11.54 10.03 20.35
C CYS A 36 11.93 9.73 21.81
N GLY A 37 11.51 8.60 22.39
CA GLY A 37 11.58 8.42 23.84
C GLY A 37 10.70 9.44 24.59
N ILE A 38 11.04 9.80 25.83
CA ILE A 38 10.35 10.88 26.57
C ILE A 38 11.15 12.17 26.39
N SER A 39 10.81 12.95 25.37
CA SER A 39 11.51 14.19 24.99
C SER A 39 10.53 15.28 24.52
N GLU A 40 11.03 16.48 24.16
CA GLU A 40 10.19 17.53 23.58
C GLU A 40 9.55 17.08 22.24
N GLU A 41 10.27 16.28 21.46
CA GLU A 41 9.80 15.69 20.21
C GLU A 41 8.62 14.74 20.44
N TYR A 42 8.61 13.98 21.54
CA TYR A 42 7.46 13.14 21.91
C TYR A 42 6.19 13.97 22.07
N PHE A 43 6.26 15.09 22.82
CA PHE A 43 5.11 15.97 22.99
C PHE A 43 4.65 16.56 21.65
N ALA A 44 5.59 17.04 20.82
CA ALA A 44 5.28 17.55 19.49
C ALA A 44 4.55 16.51 18.63
N MET A 45 5.04 15.26 18.61
CA MET A 45 4.41 14.16 17.88
C MET A 45 2.99 13.87 18.39
N THR A 46 2.78 13.79 19.71
CA THR A 46 1.45 13.55 20.26
C THR A 46 0.45 14.66 19.94
N CYS A 47 0.91 15.92 19.81
CA CYS A 47 0.07 17.05 19.43
C CYS A 47 -0.35 17.04 17.97
N VAL A 48 0.46 16.45 17.09
CA VAL A 48 0.17 16.42 15.64
C VAL A 48 -0.36 15.07 15.15
N ALA A 49 -0.27 14.02 15.96
CA ALA A 49 -0.74 12.68 15.63
C ALA A 49 -2.19 12.68 15.12
N GLY A 50 -2.41 12.06 13.96
CA GLY A 50 -3.73 11.97 13.34
C GLY A 50 -4.23 13.26 12.66
N ASN A 51 -3.48 14.37 12.73
CA ASN A 51 -3.78 15.53 11.90
C ASN A 51 -3.34 15.27 10.46
N SER A 52 -4.14 15.78 9.51
CA SER A 52 -3.71 15.83 8.11
C SER A 52 -2.47 16.70 7.98
N ILE A 53 -1.49 16.23 7.20
CA ILE A 53 -0.26 16.96 6.87
C ILE A 53 -0.53 18.38 6.35
N GLU A 54 -1.64 18.59 5.64
CA GLU A 54 -2.05 19.89 5.10
C GLU A 54 -2.42 20.92 6.18
N LYS A 55 -2.78 20.44 7.38
CA LYS A 55 -3.19 21.29 8.52
C LYS A 55 -2.03 21.63 9.45
N VAL A 56 -0.84 21.08 9.19
CA VAL A 56 0.35 21.25 10.04
C VAL A 56 1.40 22.03 9.27
N ASN A 57 1.98 23.05 9.91
CA ASN A 57 3.14 23.72 9.34
C ASN A 57 4.38 22.83 9.53
N ILE A 58 4.58 21.92 8.58
CA ILE A 58 5.60 20.86 8.67
C ILE A 58 7.03 21.39 8.79
N SER A 59 7.30 22.62 8.35
CA SER A 59 8.60 23.27 8.48
C SER A 59 8.94 23.71 9.91
N ASN A 60 7.95 23.79 10.80
CA ASN A 60 8.09 24.27 12.16
C ASN A 60 7.96 23.17 13.22
N VAL A 61 7.92 21.90 12.81
CA VAL A 61 7.85 20.74 13.71
C VAL A 61 9.06 19.84 13.51
N PRO A 62 9.48 19.07 14.53
CA PRO A 62 10.51 18.05 14.38
C PRO A 62 10.20 17.08 13.24
N LYS A 63 11.23 16.55 12.58
CA LYS A 63 11.05 15.62 11.44
C LYS A 63 10.29 14.35 11.83
N GLU A 64 10.41 13.92 13.08
CA GLU A 64 9.77 12.75 13.67
C GLU A 64 8.25 12.86 13.63
N CYS A 65 7.70 14.09 13.71
CA CYS A 65 6.29 14.35 13.52
C CYS A 65 5.74 13.82 12.20
N MET A 66 6.55 13.75 11.14
CA MET A 66 6.10 13.23 9.85
C MET A 66 5.63 11.79 9.93
N THR A 67 6.13 11.01 10.90
CA THR A 67 5.77 9.59 11.04
C THR A 67 4.34 9.37 11.52
N VAL A 68 3.70 10.34 12.18
CA VAL A 68 2.36 10.19 12.80
C VAL A 68 1.29 11.08 12.17
N LEU A 69 1.63 11.83 11.12
CA LEU A 69 0.67 12.61 10.35
C LEU A 69 -0.13 11.71 9.41
N ASP A 70 -1.41 12.05 9.27
CA ASP A 70 -2.24 11.52 8.20
C ASP A 70 -1.85 12.21 6.90
N ILE A 71 -1.57 11.42 5.86
CA ILE A 71 -1.16 11.87 4.54
C ILE A 71 -2.28 11.49 3.56
N PRO A 72 -3.15 12.44 3.17
CA PRO A 72 -4.25 12.16 2.24
C PRO A 72 -3.73 11.75 0.85
N LYS A 73 -4.51 10.93 0.15
CA LYS A 73 -4.18 10.54 -1.24
C LYS A 73 -3.98 11.73 -2.19
N ASP A 74 -4.82 12.76 -2.06
CA ASP A 74 -4.73 13.97 -2.88
C ASP A 74 -3.45 14.76 -2.63
N TYR A 75 -2.94 14.70 -1.40
CA TYR A 75 -1.66 15.31 -1.06
C TYR A 75 -0.51 14.55 -1.73
N ILE A 76 -0.49 13.21 -1.62
CA ILE A 76 0.51 12.36 -2.26
C ILE A 76 0.53 12.58 -3.78
N ASN A 77 -0.63 12.62 -4.41
CA ASN A 77 -0.75 12.84 -5.86
C ASN A 77 -0.10 14.15 -6.31
N LYS A 78 -0.05 15.17 -5.45
CA LYS A 78 0.58 16.47 -5.72
C LYS A 78 2.03 16.56 -5.24
N HIS A 79 2.39 15.79 -4.21
CA HIS A 79 3.63 15.92 -3.43
C HIS A 79 4.28 14.54 -3.20
N HIS A 80 4.66 13.83 -4.26
CA HIS A 80 5.39 12.55 -4.18
C HIS A 80 6.78 12.62 -4.84
N ASN A 81 7.38 13.80 -4.92
CA ASN A 81 8.70 13.99 -5.52
C ASN A 81 9.82 13.69 -4.53
N TYR A 82 10.96 13.22 -5.03
CA TYR A 82 12.14 12.92 -4.22
C TYR A 82 12.62 14.08 -3.33
N GLU A 83 12.41 15.33 -3.74
CA GLU A 83 12.81 16.54 -3.00
C GLU A 83 11.73 17.08 -2.05
N ASP A 84 10.54 16.47 -2.00
CA ASP A 84 9.50 16.94 -1.09
C ASP A 84 9.95 16.78 0.38
N TYR A 85 9.78 17.85 1.16
CA TYR A 85 10.32 17.93 2.53
C TYR A 85 9.85 16.77 3.43
N TRP A 86 8.58 16.39 3.35
CA TRP A 86 8.03 15.29 4.15
C TRP A 86 8.66 13.93 3.79
N ILE A 87 8.97 13.70 2.51
CA ILE A 87 9.67 12.49 2.04
C ILE A 87 11.11 12.48 2.56
N LYS A 88 11.80 13.63 2.51
CA LYS A 88 13.15 13.76 3.06
C LYS A 88 13.17 13.45 4.57
N CYS A 89 12.25 14.02 5.33
CA CYS A 89 12.13 13.74 6.77
C CYS A 89 11.94 12.25 7.07
N LEU A 90 11.02 11.57 6.38
CA LEU A 90 10.79 10.13 6.58
C LEU A 90 12.00 9.28 6.15
N ARG A 91 12.68 9.65 5.06
CA ARG A 91 13.89 8.98 4.59
C ARG A 91 15.04 9.09 5.56
N ASP A 92 15.22 10.25 6.18
CA ASP A 92 16.24 10.48 7.21
C ASP A 92 15.98 9.65 8.48
N LEU A 93 14.74 9.19 8.71
CA LEU A 93 14.35 8.33 9.84
C LEU A 93 14.37 6.84 9.51
N THR A 94 14.41 6.48 8.23
CA THR A 94 14.30 5.08 7.78
C THR A 94 15.42 4.17 8.31
N PRO A 95 16.72 4.57 8.31
CA PRO A 95 17.79 3.70 8.81
C PRO A 95 17.60 3.24 10.26
N ASP A 96 17.31 4.19 11.16
CA ASP A 96 17.15 3.92 12.60
C ASP A 96 16.01 2.93 12.86
N LEU A 97 14.93 3.03 12.08
CA LEU A 97 13.77 2.15 12.19
C LEU A 97 14.03 0.78 11.60
N PHE A 98 14.66 0.74 10.44
CA PHE A 98 15.01 -0.52 9.80
C PHE A 98 15.85 -1.38 10.75
N GLU A 99 16.87 -0.79 11.39
CA GLU A 99 17.69 -1.48 12.38
C GLU A 99 16.87 -1.94 13.60
N LYS A 100 16.02 -1.07 14.14
CA LYS A 100 15.17 -1.36 15.30
C LYS A 100 14.21 -2.53 15.03
N TYR A 101 13.52 -2.55 13.90
CA TYR A 101 12.46 -3.53 13.64
C TYR A 101 12.96 -4.83 13.03
N ILE A 102 13.98 -4.80 12.18
CA ILE A 102 14.62 -6.05 11.72
C ILE A 102 15.43 -6.70 12.84
N GLY A 103 16.09 -5.92 13.69
CA GLY A 103 16.79 -6.43 14.88
C GLY A 103 15.85 -7.13 15.87
N ILE A 104 14.63 -6.61 16.06
CA ILE A 104 13.60 -7.21 16.91
C ILE A 104 13.04 -8.52 16.29
N ASP A 105 12.81 -8.58 14.98
CA ASP A 105 12.33 -9.81 14.30
C ASP A 105 13.39 -10.93 14.30
N TYR A 106 14.68 -10.58 14.24
CA TYR A 106 15.77 -11.56 14.40
C TYR A 106 15.83 -12.14 15.83
N MET A 107 15.45 -11.36 16.84
CA MET A 107 15.44 -11.77 18.24
C MET A 107 14.16 -12.55 18.61
N SER A 108 13.00 -12.15 18.10
CA SER A 108 11.72 -12.83 18.36
C SER A 108 11.62 -14.20 17.69
N LYS A 109 12.16 -14.37 16.47
CA LYS A 109 12.24 -15.68 15.79
C LYS A 109 13.17 -16.68 16.49
N ASN A 110 14.12 -16.21 17.31
CA ASN A 110 15.04 -17.04 18.08
C ASN A 110 14.55 -17.32 19.52
N LEU A 111 13.53 -16.59 20.00
CA LEU A 111 12.90 -16.91 21.28
C LEU A 111 11.88 -18.01 21.05
N ASN A 112 12.34 -19.22 21.34
CA ASN A 112 11.53 -20.44 21.45
C ASN A 112 10.55 -20.27 22.62
N VAL A 113 9.46 -19.52 22.44
CA VAL A 113 8.44 -19.31 23.47
C VAL A 113 7.57 -20.57 23.55
N LYS A 114 8.13 -21.59 24.18
CA LYS A 114 7.37 -22.64 24.84
C LYS A 114 6.66 -22.00 26.05
N LYS A 115 5.54 -21.32 25.81
CA LYS A 115 4.38 -21.20 26.71
C LYS A 115 3.46 -20.06 26.24
N GLU A 116 2.18 -20.42 26.21
CA GLU A 116 0.99 -19.61 26.01
C GLU A 116 1.07 -18.23 26.68
N GLU A 117 1.30 -17.20 25.85
CA GLU A 117 0.75 -15.84 25.93
C GLU A 117 1.31 -15.11 24.70
N ALA A 118 0.45 -14.83 23.71
CA ALA A 118 0.86 -14.16 22.49
C ALA A 118 1.20 -12.70 22.82
N VAL A 119 2.44 -12.42 23.20
CA VAL A 119 2.96 -11.04 23.25
C VAL A 119 3.08 -10.59 21.79
N PHE A 120 2.12 -9.79 21.32
CA PHE A 120 2.25 -9.10 20.04
C PHE A 120 3.55 -8.30 20.05
N SER A 121 4.41 -8.54 19.07
CA SER A 121 5.62 -7.72 18.94
C SER A 121 5.21 -6.31 18.53
N SER A 122 6.06 -5.32 18.83
CA SER A 122 5.88 -3.95 18.35
C SER A 122 5.70 -3.90 16.83
N TYR A 123 6.40 -4.79 16.12
CA TYR A 123 6.30 -4.98 14.68
C TYR A 123 4.90 -5.42 14.24
N ASP A 124 4.28 -6.39 14.92
CA ASP A 124 2.94 -6.89 14.56
C ASP A 124 1.87 -5.80 14.68
N ILE A 125 1.99 -4.92 15.68
CA ILE A 125 1.10 -3.76 15.86
C ILE A 125 1.21 -2.81 14.66
N PHE A 126 2.44 -2.43 14.29
CA PHE A 126 2.69 -1.55 13.15
C PHE A 126 2.22 -2.16 11.84
N VAL A 127 2.57 -3.41 11.54
CA VAL A 127 2.17 -4.05 10.28
C VAL A 127 0.65 -4.19 10.19
N THR A 128 -0.01 -4.59 11.27
CA THR A 128 -1.48 -4.67 11.32
C THR A 128 -2.12 -3.32 11.04
N GLN A 129 -1.64 -2.26 11.70
CA GLN A 129 -2.18 -0.92 11.50
C GLN A 129 -1.85 -0.37 10.10
N SER A 130 -0.68 -0.67 9.54
CA SER A 130 -0.29 -0.25 8.20
C SER A 130 -1.14 -0.90 7.11
N ILE A 131 -1.52 -2.17 7.26
CA ILE A 131 -2.45 -2.84 6.33
C ILE A 131 -3.84 -2.21 6.43
N ARG A 132 -4.28 -1.88 7.65
CA ARG A 132 -5.52 -1.14 7.93
C ARG A 132 -5.52 0.24 7.26
N ASN A 133 -4.46 1.02 7.42
CA ASN A 133 -4.30 2.33 6.80
C ASN A 133 -4.22 2.24 5.27
N TRP A 134 -3.54 1.21 4.73
CA TRP A 134 -3.52 0.95 3.29
C TRP A 134 -4.93 0.68 2.76
N HIS A 135 -5.69 -0.21 3.40
CA HIS A 135 -7.06 -0.49 2.99
C HIS A 135 -7.94 0.78 3.06
N ASN A 136 -7.76 1.62 4.07
CA ASN A 136 -8.43 2.92 4.15
C ASN A 136 -8.05 3.84 2.97
N MET A 137 -6.76 3.93 2.63
CA MET A 137 -6.25 4.70 1.48
C MET A 137 -6.86 4.23 0.15
N VAL A 138 -6.98 2.91 -0.04
CA VAL A 138 -7.47 2.30 -1.28
C VAL A 138 -9.00 2.34 -1.38
N SER A 139 -9.72 2.06 -0.29
CA SER A 139 -11.17 1.86 -0.30
C SER A 139 -11.97 3.16 -0.18
N LYS A 140 -11.45 4.18 0.53
CA LYS A 140 -12.18 5.43 0.78
C LYS A 140 -11.77 6.54 -0.19
N LYS A 141 -12.73 7.37 -0.59
CA LYS A 141 -12.48 8.52 -1.49
C LYS A 141 -11.53 9.52 -0.84
N ASP A 142 -11.74 9.81 0.43
CA ASP A 142 -10.94 10.67 1.31
C ASP A 142 -9.94 9.86 2.16
N GLY A 143 -9.57 8.67 1.67
CA GLY A 143 -8.61 7.79 2.32
C GLY A 143 -7.24 8.44 2.53
N ASN A 144 -6.60 8.07 3.62
CA ASN A 144 -5.27 8.51 4.00
C ASN A 144 -4.41 7.34 4.45
N ILE A 145 -3.11 7.58 4.45
CA ILE A 145 -2.09 6.71 5.05
C ILE A 145 -1.37 7.48 6.15
N VAL A 146 -0.64 6.81 7.04
CA VAL A 146 0.17 7.45 8.08
C VAL A 146 1.64 7.41 7.69
N GLY A 147 2.43 8.42 8.05
CA GLY A 147 3.83 8.52 7.62
C GLY A 147 4.70 7.30 7.91
N TYR A 148 4.52 6.62 9.05
CA TYR A 148 5.26 5.39 9.36
C TYR A 148 4.94 4.24 8.41
N ASP A 149 3.77 4.22 7.77
CA ASP A 149 3.38 3.14 6.85
C ASP A 149 4.30 3.09 5.62
N LEU A 150 4.83 4.24 5.18
CA LEU A 150 5.78 4.32 4.07
C LEU A 150 7.13 3.66 4.39
N ILE A 151 7.38 3.33 5.66
CA ILE A 151 8.57 2.63 6.13
C ILE A 151 8.22 1.19 6.53
N MET A 152 7.11 1.02 7.27
CA MET A 152 6.69 -0.27 7.81
C MET A 152 6.21 -1.24 6.73
N LEU A 153 5.49 -0.78 5.70
CA LEU A 153 5.03 -1.66 4.63
C LEU A 153 6.19 -2.25 3.81
N PRO A 154 7.23 -1.50 3.39
CA PRO A 154 8.42 -2.08 2.78
C PRO A 154 9.13 -3.11 3.65
N ILE A 155 9.29 -2.83 4.94
CA ILE A 155 9.90 -3.79 5.89
C ILE A 155 9.03 -5.05 5.96
N ALA A 156 7.71 -4.88 6.03
CA ALA A 156 6.76 -5.99 6.09
C ALA A 156 6.80 -6.88 4.86
N MET A 157 6.82 -6.28 3.66
CA MET A 157 6.94 -7.01 2.40
C MET A 157 8.28 -7.73 2.25
N LEU A 158 9.37 -7.15 2.75
CA LEU A 158 10.69 -7.80 2.76
C LEU A 158 10.69 -9.06 3.63
N ASN A 159 10.05 -9.00 4.80
CA ASN A 159 10.01 -10.11 5.75
C ASN A 159 8.96 -11.18 5.40
N ASN A 160 7.87 -10.77 4.74
CA ASN A 160 6.75 -11.64 4.40
C ASN A 160 6.06 -11.17 3.11
N ILE A 161 6.30 -11.90 2.02
CA ILE A 161 5.72 -11.61 0.69
C ILE A 161 4.19 -11.60 0.66
N ASN A 162 3.51 -12.25 1.62
CA ASN A 162 2.04 -12.24 1.66
C ASN A 162 1.48 -10.85 1.99
N VAL A 163 2.26 -9.98 2.66
CA VAL A 163 1.86 -8.59 2.87
C VAL A 163 1.69 -7.90 1.52
N ARG A 164 2.64 -8.06 0.60
CA ARG A 164 2.57 -7.51 -0.76
C ARG A 164 1.32 -8.00 -1.50
N ASP A 165 1.05 -9.30 -1.40
CA ASP A 165 -0.11 -9.90 -2.08
C ASP A 165 -1.42 -9.40 -1.47
N THR A 166 -1.50 -9.20 -0.15
CA THR A 166 -2.63 -8.53 0.51
C THR A 166 -2.84 -7.11 0.02
N LEU A 167 -1.76 -6.31 -0.11
CA LEU A 167 -1.87 -4.94 -0.62
C LEU A 167 -2.44 -4.94 -2.05
N LEU A 168 -1.97 -5.85 -2.90
CA LEU A 168 -2.46 -6.02 -4.27
C LEU A 168 -3.93 -6.44 -4.29
N VAL A 169 -4.32 -7.45 -3.51
CA VAL A 169 -5.70 -7.95 -3.45
C VAL A 169 -6.66 -6.85 -3.03
N SER A 170 -6.31 -6.04 -2.04
CA SER A 170 -7.15 -4.92 -1.61
C SER A 170 -7.38 -3.86 -2.70
N LEU A 171 -6.45 -3.72 -3.65
CA LEU A 171 -6.62 -2.85 -4.82
C LEU A 171 -7.50 -3.51 -5.89
N LEU A 172 -7.29 -4.80 -6.15
CA LEU A 172 -8.03 -5.56 -7.16
C LEU A 172 -9.49 -5.80 -6.75
N ASP A 173 -9.76 -5.98 -5.45
CA ASP A 173 -11.10 -6.03 -4.88
C ASP A 173 -11.68 -4.61 -4.68
N SER A 174 -11.73 -3.85 -5.77
CA SER A 174 -12.07 -2.43 -5.73
C SER A 174 -13.47 -2.13 -5.19
N LYS A 175 -14.36 -3.12 -5.20
CA LYS A 175 -15.75 -3.08 -4.73
C LYS A 175 -15.93 -3.71 -3.33
N GLY A 176 -14.91 -4.37 -2.78
CA GLY A 176 -14.99 -5.03 -1.47
C GLY A 176 -15.94 -6.23 -1.46
N GLU A 177 -15.97 -6.99 -2.55
CA GLU A 177 -16.87 -8.15 -2.74
C GLU A 177 -16.32 -9.42 -2.08
N TYR A 178 -14.99 -9.53 -1.90
CA TYR A 178 -14.32 -10.77 -1.51
C TYR A 178 -13.65 -10.66 -0.15
N TYR A 179 -12.98 -9.54 0.14
CA TYR A 179 -12.13 -9.42 1.31
C TYR A 179 -12.49 -8.19 2.14
N ASN A 180 -12.96 -8.42 3.37
CA ASN A 180 -13.00 -7.37 4.38
C ASN A 180 -11.60 -7.19 5.01
N ILE A 181 -11.45 -6.16 5.83
CA ILE A 181 -10.15 -5.85 6.46
C ILE A 181 -9.61 -6.99 7.32
N ASN A 182 -10.47 -7.76 7.99
CA ASN A 182 -10.00 -8.90 8.78
C ASN A 182 -9.46 -10.00 7.88
N ASP A 183 -10.14 -10.31 6.77
CA ASP A 183 -9.67 -11.31 5.79
C ASP A 183 -8.30 -10.93 5.22
N LEU A 184 -8.11 -9.65 4.89
CA LEU A 184 -6.83 -9.10 4.41
C LEU A 184 -5.71 -9.25 5.46
N LEU A 185 -6.00 -9.00 6.74
CA LEU A 185 -5.05 -9.21 7.82
C LEU A 185 -4.69 -10.69 7.98
N VAL A 186 -5.67 -11.59 7.88
CA VAL A 186 -5.37 -13.02 7.98
C VAL A 186 -4.57 -13.50 6.76
N LEU A 187 -4.84 -12.97 5.56
CA LEU A 187 -4.05 -13.22 4.36
C LEU A 187 -2.59 -12.78 4.53
N ALA A 188 -2.36 -11.61 5.11
CA ALA A 188 -1.02 -11.08 5.30
C ALA A 188 -0.24 -11.85 6.38
N LEU A 189 -0.86 -12.14 7.52
CA LEU A 189 -0.16 -12.57 8.75
C LEU A 189 -0.22 -14.07 9.03
N ALA A 190 -1.20 -14.82 8.47
CA ALA A 190 -1.33 -16.26 8.67
C ALA A 190 -1.55 -17.01 7.34
N PRO A 191 -0.56 -17.03 6.44
CA PRO A 191 -0.72 -17.50 5.05
C PRO A 191 -0.62 -19.04 4.86
N ARG A 192 -0.57 -19.85 5.93
CA ARG A 192 -0.13 -21.26 5.83
C ARG A 192 -1.23 -22.29 5.56
N GLU A 193 -2.42 -21.86 5.15
CA GLU A 193 -3.52 -22.76 4.82
C GLU A 193 -3.60 -22.94 3.29
N LYS A 194 -3.60 -24.21 2.83
CA LYS A 194 -3.62 -24.54 1.39
C LYS A 194 -4.89 -24.01 0.72
N GLU A 195 -5.97 -24.03 1.48
CA GLU A 195 -7.30 -23.52 1.15
C GLU A 195 -7.21 -22.04 0.77
N ARG A 196 -6.55 -21.24 1.59
CA ARG A 196 -6.38 -19.79 1.39
C ARG A 196 -5.51 -19.45 0.17
N SER A 197 -4.47 -20.25 -0.08
CA SER A 197 -3.69 -20.13 -1.32
C SER A 197 -4.51 -20.48 -2.56
N LYS A 198 -5.50 -21.37 -2.44
CA LYS A 198 -6.42 -21.69 -3.54
C LYS A 198 -7.41 -20.56 -3.75
N GLU A 199 -8.05 -20.07 -2.69
CA GLU A 199 -8.97 -18.93 -2.75
C GLU A 199 -8.34 -17.69 -3.40
N LEU A 200 -7.10 -17.35 -3.01
CA LEU A 200 -6.37 -16.24 -3.63
C LEU A 200 -6.14 -16.45 -5.15
N ARG A 201 -5.78 -17.68 -5.56
CA ARG A 201 -5.60 -17.99 -6.99
C ARG A 201 -6.90 -17.90 -7.76
N ASP A 202 -7.97 -18.48 -7.22
CA ASP A 202 -9.29 -18.47 -7.84
C ASP A 202 -9.79 -17.01 -8.00
N PHE A 203 -9.58 -16.17 -6.98
CA PHE A 203 -9.85 -14.72 -7.05
C PHE A 203 -9.03 -14.02 -8.13
N LEU A 204 -7.71 -14.24 -8.17
CA LEU A 204 -6.85 -13.60 -9.17
C LEU A 204 -7.21 -14.04 -10.60
N GLU A 205 -7.55 -15.32 -10.79
CA GLU A 205 -7.98 -15.86 -12.08
C GLU A 205 -9.32 -15.27 -12.51
N GLU A 206 -10.29 -15.14 -11.60
CA GLU A 206 -11.56 -14.48 -11.86
C GLU A 206 -11.36 -13.02 -12.26
N LYS A 207 -10.61 -12.24 -11.47
CA LYS A 207 -10.34 -10.83 -11.79
C LYS A 207 -9.50 -10.65 -13.06
N PHE A 208 -8.60 -11.58 -13.38
CA PHE A 208 -7.83 -11.53 -14.62
C PHE A 208 -8.70 -11.78 -15.85
N ASN A 209 -9.70 -12.65 -15.72
CA ASN A 209 -10.63 -13.02 -16.80
C ASN A 209 -11.86 -12.10 -16.90
N GLU A 210 -12.00 -11.10 -16.03
CA GLU A 210 -13.07 -10.11 -16.11
C GLU A 210 -12.95 -9.29 -17.41
N GLU A 211 -14.00 -9.31 -18.24
CA GLU A 211 -14.00 -8.70 -19.58
C GLU A 211 -14.97 -7.52 -19.72
N TYR A 212 -15.92 -7.38 -18.82
CA TYR A 212 -17.09 -6.50 -18.95
C TYR A 212 -17.00 -5.28 -18.05
N GLU A 213 -16.12 -5.31 -17.05
CA GLU A 213 -15.90 -4.19 -16.14
C GLU A 213 -14.54 -3.54 -16.34
N LEU A 214 -14.54 -2.21 -16.43
CA LEU A 214 -13.31 -1.43 -16.42
C LEU A 214 -12.81 -1.35 -14.96
N PRO A 215 -11.57 -1.79 -14.67
CA PRO A 215 -11.02 -1.63 -13.33
C PRO A 215 -10.80 -0.15 -12.99
N ASP A 216 -10.77 0.17 -11.69
CA ASP A 216 -10.60 1.55 -11.23
C ASP A 216 -9.17 2.06 -11.47
N ILE A 217 -8.95 2.64 -12.65
CA ILE A 217 -7.65 3.17 -13.09
C ILE A 217 -7.19 4.31 -12.19
N CYS A 218 -8.10 5.16 -11.71
CA CYS A 218 -7.76 6.29 -10.84
C CYS A 218 -7.20 5.78 -9.51
N LYS A 219 -7.85 4.79 -8.90
CA LYS A 219 -7.36 4.14 -7.67
C LYS A 219 -5.99 3.49 -7.88
N ALA A 220 -5.76 2.86 -9.02
CA ALA A 220 -4.45 2.29 -9.34
C ALA A 220 -3.36 3.36 -9.49
N LEU A 221 -3.67 4.52 -10.10
CA LEU A 221 -2.76 5.67 -10.18
C LEU A 221 -2.43 6.23 -8.80
N ASP A 222 -3.42 6.39 -7.92
CA ASP A 222 -3.21 6.83 -6.52
C ASP A 222 -2.22 5.90 -5.82
N VAL A 223 -2.41 4.59 -5.96
CA VAL A 223 -1.53 3.58 -5.37
C VAL A 223 -0.13 3.64 -5.96
N VAL A 224 0.03 3.76 -7.28
CA VAL A 224 1.35 3.89 -7.89
C VAL A 224 2.08 5.15 -7.42
N ASN A 225 1.38 6.28 -7.23
CA ASN A 225 2.00 7.51 -6.71
C ASN A 225 2.43 7.36 -5.24
N LEU A 226 1.63 6.66 -4.41
CA LEU A 226 2.04 6.29 -3.06
C LEU A 226 3.28 5.38 -3.07
N LEU A 227 3.31 4.36 -3.93
CA LEU A 227 4.46 3.46 -4.05
C LEU A 227 5.71 4.22 -4.53
N LYS A 228 5.59 5.19 -5.45
CA LYS A 228 6.72 6.09 -5.79
C LYS A 228 7.24 6.83 -4.57
N ALA A 229 6.36 7.48 -3.80
CA ALA A 229 6.76 8.16 -2.56
C ALA A 229 7.46 7.19 -1.60
N MET A 230 6.92 5.98 -1.44
CA MET A 230 7.49 4.92 -0.62
C MET A 230 8.91 4.55 -1.07
N THR A 231 9.18 4.42 -2.38
CA THR A 231 10.55 4.16 -2.89
C THR A 231 11.53 5.27 -2.54
N TYR A 232 11.08 6.53 -2.53
CA TYR A 232 11.91 7.67 -2.15
C TYR A 232 12.12 7.76 -0.64
N VAL A 233 11.13 7.39 0.16
CA VAL A 233 11.26 7.28 1.62
C VAL A 233 12.32 6.23 1.97
N VAL A 234 12.28 5.05 1.35
CA VAL A 234 13.21 3.96 1.69
C VAL A 234 14.48 3.92 0.83
N ASP A 235 14.82 5.01 0.15
CA ASP A 235 15.90 5.03 -0.85
C ASP A 235 17.28 4.68 -0.28
N ASN A 236 17.50 4.98 1.00
CA ASN A 236 18.72 4.63 1.74
C ASN A 236 18.92 3.10 1.91
N ASN A 237 17.92 2.27 1.56
CA ASN A 237 18.01 0.82 1.65
C ASN A 237 17.41 0.13 0.42
N PRO A 238 18.25 -0.29 -0.55
CA PRO A 238 17.79 -0.94 -1.77
C PRO A 238 16.90 -2.18 -1.54
N LYS A 239 17.15 -2.97 -0.49
CA LYS A 239 16.38 -4.20 -0.23
C LYS A 239 14.90 -3.93 0.03
N LEU A 240 14.59 -2.78 0.64
CA LEU A 240 13.21 -2.36 0.89
C LEU A 240 12.48 -1.95 -0.39
N LYS A 241 13.21 -1.57 -1.45
CA LYS A 241 12.61 -1.13 -2.71
C LYS A 241 12.19 -2.29 -3.62
N VAL A 242 12.78 -3.48 -3.47
CA VAL A 242 12.53 -4.64 -4.36
C VAL A 242 11.04 -4.94 -4.50
N GLN A 243 10.36 -5.21 -3.39
CA GLN A 243 8.94 -5.59 -3.42
C GLN A 243 8.04 -4.42 -3.78
N VAL A 244 8.47 -3.18 -3.50
CA VAL A 244 7.74 -1.97 -3.92
C VAL A 244 7.78 -1.84 -5.44
N TYR A 245 8.96 -1.94 -6.07
CA TYR A 245 9.09 -1.92 -7.53
C TYR A 245 8.37 -3.09 -8.20
N ALA A 246 8.44 -4.30 -7.61
CA ALA A 246 7.72 -5.45 -8.12
C ALA A 246 6.20 -5.22 -8.12
N LEU A 247 5.65 -4.68 -7.01
CA LEU A 247 4.23 -4.34 -6.91
C LEU A 247 3.84 -3.22 -7.90
N MET A 248 4.67 -2.18 -8.04
CA MET A 248 4.46 -1.13 -9.04
C MET A 248 4.44 -1.71 -10.45
N SER A 249 5.36 -2.61 -10.80
CA SER A 249 5.40 -3.25 -12.11
C SER A 249 4.14 -4.04 -12.41
N TYR A 250 3.64 -4.80 -11.42
CA TYR A 250 2.42 -5.58 -11.54
C TYR A 250 1.20 -4.69 -11.75
N ILE A 251 1.04 -3.64 -10.95
CA ILE A 251 -0.07 -2.69 -11.07
C ILE A 251 0.00 -1.96 -12.42
N SER A 252 1.18 -1.47 -12.80
CA SER A 252 1.37 -0.82 -14.10
C SER A 252 1.03 -1.72 -15.28
N TRP A 253 1.39 -3.00 -15.21
CA TRP A 253 1.06 -4.00 -16.23
C TRP A 253 -0.45 -4.28 -16.26
N TRP A 254 -1.05 -4.55 -15.09
CA TRP A 254 -2.46 -4.92 -14.97
C TRP A 254 -3.42 -3.81 -15.40
N PHE A 255 -3.11 -2.56 -15.04
CA PHE A 255 -3.97 -1.38 -15.26
C PHE A 255 -3.55 -0.53 -16.47
N LYS A 256 -2.54 -0.95 -17.25
CA LYS A 256 -2.03 -0.24 -18.42
C LYS A 256 -1.52 1.19 -18.11
N LEU A 257 -0.80 1.36 -16.99
CA LEU A 257 -0.32 2.68 -16.54
C LEU A 257 1.03 3.10 -17.14
N GLY A 258 1.69 2.23 -17.90
CA GLY A 258 3.03 2.48 -18.47
C GLY A 258 4.18 2.16 -17.51
N ASP A 259 5.42 2.43 -17.94
CA ASP A 259 6.67 2.22 -17.18
C ASP A 259 6.93 0.78 -16.68
N VAL A 260 6.23 -0.22 -17.21
CA VAL A 260 6.33 -1.63 -16.75
C VAL A 260 7.77 -2.14 -16.78
N GLU A 261 8.44 -2.06 -17.93
CA GLU A 261 9.82 -2.53 -18.10
C GLU A 261 10.79 -1.81 -17.16
N ARG A 262 10.58 -0.51 -16.92
CA ARG A 262 11.41 0.27 -16.00
C ARG A 262 11.28 -0.25 -14.57
N TYR A 263 10.06 -0.48 -14.07
CA TYR A 263 9.84 -1.00 -12.73
C TYR A 263 10.36 -2.45 -12.59
N VAL A 264 10.19 -3.28 -13.61
CA VAL A 264 10.79 -4.62 -13.67
C VAL A 264 12.32 -4.54 -13.55
N SER A 265 12.97 -3.70 -14.35
CA SER A 265 14.43 -3.53 -14.33
C SER A 265 14.91 -3.10 -12.94
N MET A 266 14.28 -2.08 -12.35
CA MET A 266 14.65 -1.58 -11.03
C MET A 266 14.49 -2.63 -9.92
N ALA A 267 13.50 -3.54 -10.02
CA ALA A 267 13.36 -4.65 -9.08
C ALA A 267 14.45 -5.71 -9.28
N LEU A 268 14.65 -6.15 -10.53
CA LEU A 268 15.57 -7.25 -10.89
C LEU A 268 17.05 -6.86 -10.79
N GLU A 269 17.38 -5.57 -10.92
CA GLU A 269 18.74 -5.05 -10.68
C GLU A 269 19.16 -5.20 -9.21
N ILE A 270 18.19 -5.12 -8.28
CA ILE A 270 18.43 -5.26 -6.84
C ILE A 270 18.33 -6.74 -6.42
N ASP A 271 17.34 -7.46 -6.94
CA ASP A 271 17.10 -8.88 -6.67
C ASP A 271 16.69 -9.61 -7.96
N PRO A 272 17.65 -10.27 -8.64
CA PRO A 272 17.39 -11.02 -9.88
C PRO A 272 16.38 -12.17 -9.73
N ASP A 273 16.16 -12.65 -8.50
CA ASP A 273 15.26 -13.75 -8.19
C ASP A 273 13.87 -13.26 -7.71
N CYS A 274 13.58 -11.95 -7.85
CA CYS A 274 12.30 -11.38 -7.45
C CYS A 274 11.13 -11.96 -8.28
N SER A 275 10.40 -12.91 -7.68
CA SER A 275 9.38 -13.72 -8.37
C SER A 275 8.29 -12.91 -9.08
N MET A 276 7.74 -11.89 -8.44
CA MET A 276 6.68 -11.06 -9.04
C MET A 276 7.22 -10.26 -10.23
N ALA A 277 8.42 -9.68 -10.13
CA ALA A 277 9.02 -8.94 -11.23
C ALA A 277 9.31 -9.85 -12.44
N MET A 278 9.80 -11.07 -12.20
CA MET A 278 10.01 -12.08 -13.27
C MET A 278 8.69 -12.51 -13.93
N ILE A 279 7.61 -12.69 -13.14
CA ILE A 279 6.29 -13.02 -13.68
C ILE A 279 5.78 -11.90 -14.59
N VAL A 280 5.89 -10.65 -14.14
CA VAL A 280 5.47 -9.47 -14.91
C VAL A 280 6.32 -9.32 -16.17
N ASP A 281 7.64 -9.49 -16.10
CA ASP A 281 8.54 -9.43 -17.26
C ASP A 281 8.14 -10.43 -18.36
N ASN A 282 7.92 -11.69 -17.96
CA ASN A 282 7.50 -12.74 -18.88
C ASN A 282 6.12 -12.47 -19.48
N ALA A 283 5.15 -12.04 -18.66
CA ALA A 283 3.81 -11.71 -19.12
C ALA A 283 3.82 -10.52 -20.10
N TYR A 284 4.59 -9.47 -19.78
CA TYR A 284 4.72 -8.28 -20.61
C TYR A 284 5.36 -8.59 -21.97
N LYS A 285 6.49 -9.32 -21.99
CA LYS A 285 7.18 -9.74 -23.22
C LYS A 285 6.36 -10.71 -24.07
N SER A 286 5.50 -11.50 -23.43
CA SER A 286 4.61 -12.45 -24.12
C SER A 286 3.27 -11.83 -24.53
N HIS A 287 3.07 -10.52 -24.31
CA HIS A 287 1.82 -9.81 -24.56
C HIS A 287 0.60 -10.46 -23.87
N VAL A 288 0.80 -11.02 -22.69
CA VAL A 288 -0.27 -11.51 -21.83
C VAL A 288 -0.87 -10.33 -21.08
N GLU A 289 -2.19 -10.17 -21.16
CA GLU A 289 -2.91 -9.01 -20.65
C GLU A 289 -4.22 -9.44 -19.99
N PRO A 290 -4.68 -8.72 -18.94
CA PRO A 290 -6.00 -8.96 -18.35
C PRO A 290 -7.12 -8.79 -19.38
N ALA A 291 -8.18 -9.58 -19.26
CA ALA A 291 -9.21 -9.70 -20.28
C ALA A 291 -10.01 -8.40 -20.53
N TRP A 292 -10.12 -7.53 -19.53
CA TRP A 292 -10.74 -6.19 -19.63
C TRP A 292 -10.08 -5.34 -20.74
N CYS A 293 -8.79 -5.56 -21.03
CA CYS A 293 -8.09 -4.82 -22.08
C CYS A 293 -8.73 -5.01 -23.46
N ARG A 294 -9.34 -6.17 -23.73
CA ARG A 294 -9.98 -6.48 -25.03
C ARG A 294 -11.11 -5.52 -25.39
N LYS A 295 -11.86 -5.04 -24.39
CA LYS A 295 -13.00 -4.12 -24.61
C LYS A 295 -12.64 -2.66 -24.40
N PHE A 296 -11.71 -2.37 -23.50
CA PHE A 296 -11.47 -1.00 -23.04
C PHE A 296 -10.09 -0.42 -23.40
N ALA A 297 -9.09 -1.24 -23.72
CA ALA A 297 -7.72 -0.76 -23.95
C ALA A 297 -7.42 -0.34 -25.40
N THR A 298 -8.42 -0.23 -26.30
CA THR A 298 -8.19 0.34 -27.64
C THR A 298 -9.39 1.14 -28.17
N PRO A 299 -9.20 2.37 -28.71
CA PRO A 299 -10.18 2.98 -29.61
C PRO A 299 -10.21 2.19 -30.92
N GLN A 300 -11.41 1.81 -31.38
CA GLN A 300 -11.59 1.19 -32.69
C GLN A 300 -11.26 2.19 -33.81
N VAL A 301 -9.98 2.28 -34.20
CA VAL A 301 -9.60 2.93 -35.46
C VAL A 301 -9.81 1.93 -36.59
N GLY A 302 -10.93 2.08 -37.28
CA GLY A 302 -11.04 1.81 -38.72
C GLY A 302 -10.94 0.35 -39.19
N LYS A 303 -12.00 -0.43 -38.98
CA LYS A 303 -12.53 -1.28 -40.06
C LYS A 303 -13.96 -0.86 -40.36
N GLN A 304 -14.11 0.27 -41.03
CA GLN A 304 -15.24 0.40 -41.94
C GLN A 304 -15.12 -0.77 -42.92
N LYS A 305 -15.93 -1.82 -42.72
CA LYS A 305 -16.34 -2.68 -43.82
C LYS A 305 -16.93 -1.72 -44.86
N LYS A 306 -16.20 -1.49 -45.95
CA LYS A 306 -16.85 -1.10 -47.20
C LYS A 306 -17.85 -2.22 -47.49
N SER A 307 -19.11 -1.95 -47.18
CA SER A 307 -20.24 -2.61 -47.80
C SER A 307 -20.21 -2.18 -49.26
N SER A 308 -19.54 -2.96 -50.12
CA SER A 308 -19.71 -2.86 -51.56
C SER A 308 -21.10 -3.41 -51.89
N LEU A 309 -22.10 -2.55 -51.76
CA LEU A 309 -23.38 -2.63 -52.45
C LEU A 309 -23.16 -2.28 -53.93
N GLU A 310 -22.31 -3.02 -54.62
CA GLU A 310 -22.12 -2.94 -56.09
C GLU A 310 -21.66 -4.31 -56.59
N ASP A 311 -22.50 -5.34 -56.47
CA ASP A 311 -22.35 -6.61 -57.20
C ASP A 311 -23.72 -7.28 -57.49
N ASP A 312 -24.80 -6.49 -57.55
CA ASP A 312 -26.16 -6.97 -57.87
C ASP A 312 -26.79 -6.20 -59.06
N LEU A 313 -25.98 -5.74 -60.01
CA LEU A 313 -26.46 -5.14 -61.28
C LEU A 313 -25.97 -5.86 -62.55
N LEU A 314 -25.48 -7.09 -62.41
CA LEU A 314 -25.20 -7.95 -63.56
C LEU A 314 -25.71 -9.37 -63.28
N LEU A 315 -27.04 -9.57 -63.34
CA LEU A 315 -27.68 -10.75 -63.93
C LEU A 315 -29.22 -10.64 -63.82
N LYS A 316 -29.82 -10.32 -64.98
CA LYS A 316 -31.24 -10.44 -65.40
C LYS A 316 -32.15 -9.23 -65.21
#